data_AF-A0A974S3Q8-F1
#
_entry.id   AF-A0A974S3Q8-F1
#
_cell.length_a   1.000
_cell.length_b   1.000
_cell.length_c   1.000
_cell.angle_alpha   90.00
_cell.angle_beta   90.00
_cell.angle_gamma   90.00
#
_symmetry.space_group_name_H-M   'P 1'
#
loop_
_entity.id
_entity.type
_entity.pdbx_description
1 polymer ?
#
loop_
_entity_poly.entity_id
_entity_poly.type
_entity_poly.pdbx_seq_one_letter_code
_entity_poly.pdbx_strand_id
1 'polypeptide(L)' 'MLVYGDQQHTAPTSRILGRVRSEAAGLAVAPPGIRWHQGCVAMFVTVAGLMQGVADAEFTIGGWDDLSPRNRVS' A
#
# COMPACT_ATOMS: atom_id res chain seq x y z
N MET A 1 -0.83 -18.31 -4.41
CA MET A 1 0.59 -18.04 -4.72
C MET A 1 1.12 -17.15 -3.60
N LEU A 2 1.98 -17.67 -2.71
CA LEU A 2 2.59 -16.88 -1.63
C LEU A 2 3.76 -16.10 -2.23
N VAL A 3 3.54 -14.84 -2.59
CA VAL A 3 4.61 -13.93 -3.00
C VAL A 3 5.30 -13.47 -1.70
N TYR A 4 6.61 -13.69 -1.59
CA TYR A 4 7.40 -13.23 -0.45
C TYR A 4 7.38 -11.69 -0.43
N GLY A 5 6.49 -11.13 0.38
CA GLY A 5 6.19 -9.70 0.41
C GLY A 5 4.76 -9.40 0.89
N ASP A 6 3.82 -10.32 0.69
CA ASP A 6 2.44 -10.16 1.14
C ASP A 6 2.29 -10.56 2.61
N GLN A 7 2.77 -9.70 3.51
CA GLN A 7 2.40 -9.82 4.93
C GLN A 7 1.07 -9.08 5.13
N GLN A 8 0.00 -9.86 5.32
CA GLN A 8 -1.29 -9.31 5.72
C GLN A 8 -1.17 -8.65 7.09
N HIS A 9 -1.21 -7.32 7.09
CA HIS A 9 -1.21 -6.50 8.29
C HIS A 9 -2.47 -5.63 8.31
N THR A 10 -3.38 -5.96 9.20
CA THR A 10 -4.59 -5.15 9.43
C THR A 10 -4.25 -3.97 10.33
N ALA A 11 -4.39 -2.75 9.83
CA ALA A 11 -4.23 -1.53 10.63
C ALA A 11 -5.37 -0.55 10.31
N PRO A 12 -5.82 0.26 11.30
CA PRO A 12 -6.80 1.29 11.04
C PRO A 12 -6.29 2.31 10.00
N THR A 13 -7.11 2.66 9.01
CA THR A 13 -6.79 3.67 7.99
C THR A 13 -6.31 4.99 8.60
N SER A 14 -6.95 5.42 9.69
CA SER A 14 -6.58 6.64 10.43
C SER A 14 -5.15 6.60 10.97
N ARG A 15 -4.68 5.43 11.42
CA ARG A 15 -3.32 5.22 11.91
C ARG A 15 -2.30 5.32 10.78
N ILE A 16 -2.58 4.72 9.62
CA ILE A 16 -1.71 4.79 8.44
C ILE A 16 -1.64 6.23 7.93
N LEU A 17 -2.77 6.91 7.79
CA LEU A 17 -2.82 8.31 7.36
C LEU A 17 -2.09 9.24 8.34
N GLY A 18 -2.24 9.03 9.65
CA GLY A 18 -1.50 9.79 10.67
C GLY A 18 0.01 9.63 10.52
N ARG A 19 0.46 8.39 10.29
CA ARG A 19 1.88 8.08 10.02
C ARG A 19 2.39 8.78 8.76
N VAL A 20 1.68 8.66 7.63
CA VAL A 20 2.06 9.30 6.37
C VAL A 20 2.16 10.82 6.52
N ARG A 21 1.20 11.45 7.22
CA ARG A 21 1.23 12.90 7.48
C ARG A 21 2.44 13.30 8.32
N SER A 22 2.76 12.53 9.36
CA SER A 22 3.92 12.78 10.21
C SER A 22 5.24 12.63 9.43
N GLU A 23 5.36 11.59 8.60
CA GLU A 23 6.54 11.36 7.76
C GLU A 23 6.70 12.46 6.71
N ALA A 24 5.61 12.86 6.05
CA ALA A 24 5.61 13.96 5.09
C ALA A 24 6.07 15.28 5.71
N ALA A 25 5.58 15.61 6.91
CA ALA A 25 6.00 16.80 7.64
C ALA A 25 7.50 16.78 7.98
N GLY A 26 8.03 15.61 8.38
CA GLY A 26 9.46 15.44 8.63
C GLY A 26 10.31 15.58 7.36
N LEU A 27 9.85 15.03 6.24
CA LEU A 27 10.55 15.12 4.95
C LEU A 27 10.54 16.53 4.36
N ALA A 28 9.49 17.31 4.62
CA ALA A 28 9.35 18.68 4.11
C ALA A 28 10.45 19.62 4.65
N VAL A 29 10.99 19.35 5.83
CA VAL A 29 12.04 20.16 6.48
C VAL A 29 13.42 19.50 6.49
N ALA A 30 13.52 18.26 6.04
CA ALA A 30 14.77 17.53 6.02
C ALA A 30 15.66 17.97 4.84
N PRO A 31 16.99 18.07 5.04
CA PRO A 31 17.90 18.43 3.96
C PRO A 31 17.91 17.35 2.87
N PRO A 32 18.03 17.74 1.59
CA PRO A 32 18.11 16.78 0.49
C PRO A 32 19.34 15.89 0.62
N GLY A 33 19.19 14.61 0.31
CA GLY A 33 20.26 13.62 0.41
C GLY A 33 19.73 12.20 0.50
N ILE A 34 20.64 11.23 0.68
CA ILE A 34 20.28 9.80 0.66
C ILE A 34 19.23 9.45 1.72
N ARG A 35 19.31 10.04 2.91
CA ARG A 35 18.33 9.80 3.99
C ARG A 35 16.95 10.36 3.66
N TRP A 36 16.89 11.55 3.04
CA TRP A 36 15.64 12.13 2.56
C TRP A 36 15.01 11.23 1.50
N HIS A 37 15.80 10.79 0.53
CA HIS A 37 15.32 9.88 -0.53
C HIS A 37 14.79 8.56 0.05
N GLN A 38 15.52 7.94 0.97
CA GLN A 38 15.08 6.72 1.66
C GLN A 38 13.75 6.94 2.38
N GLY A 39 13.58 8.07 3.06
CA GLY A 39 12.31 8.41 3.71
C GLY A 39 11.17 8.62 2.72
N CYS A 40 11.41 9.29 1.58
CA CYS A 40 10.42 9.42 0.51
C CYS A 40 9.99 8.05 -0.04
N VAL A 41 10.94 7.14 -0.28
CA VAL A 41 10.64 5.78 -0.74
C VAL A 41 9.83 5.00 0.30
N ALA A 42 10.22 5.07 1.57
CA ALA A 42 9.48 4.41 2.65
C ALA A 42 8.04 4.94 2.80
N MET A 43 7.86 6.27 2.69
CA MET A 43 6.54 6.89 2.71
C MET A 43 5.71 6.46 1.50
N PHE A 44 6.31 6.39 0.31
CA PHE A 44 5.64 5.91 -0.91
C PHE A 44 5.13 4.48 -0.75
N VAL A 45 5.94 3.56 -0.20
CA VAL A 45 5.51 2.18 0.08
C VAL A 45 4.33 2.16 1.06
N THR A 46 4.34 3.01 2.08
CA THR A 46 3.24 3.11 3.05
C THR A 46 1.94 3.58 2.39
N VAL A 47 2.02 4.57 1.49
CA VAL A 47 0.86 5.07 0.73
C VAL A 47 0.35 4.02 -0.26
N ALA A 48 1.25 3.30 -0.93
CA ALA A 48 0.88 2.21 -1.84
C ALA A 48 0.11 1.11 -1.10
N GLY A 49 0.55 0.75 0.12
CA GLY A 49 -0.18 -0.21 0.97
C GLY A 49 -1.58 0.27 1.34
N LEU A 50 -1.79 1.58 1.56
CA LEU A 50 -3.13 2.14 1.79
C LEU A 50 -4.01 1.99 0.55
N MET A 51 -3.49 2.32 -0.63
CA MET A 51 -4.24 2.20 -1.90
C MET A 51 -4.58 0.75 -2.22
N GLN A 52 -3.66 -0.18 -1.95
CA GLN A 52 -3.93 -1.61 -2.07
C GLN A 52 -5.08 -2.03 -1.13
N GLY A 53 -5.07 -1.61 0.13
CA GLY A 53 -6.14 -1.92 1.07
C GLY A 53 -7.51 -1.36 0.64
N VAL A 54 -7.55 -0.20 -0.04
CA VAL A 54 -8.77 0.33 -0.64
C VAL A 54 -9.23 -0.58 -1.79
N ALA A 55 -8.33 -0.96 -2.69
CA ALA A 55 -8.65 -1.87 -3.78
C ALA A 55 -9.15 -3.23 -3.27
N ASP A 56 -8.50 -3.81 -2.25
CA ASP A 56 -8.91 -5.07 -1.62
C ASP A 56 -10.32 -4.98 -1.02
N ALA A 57 -10.65 -3.85 -0.38
CA ALA A 57 -11.99 -3.61 0.14
C ALA A 57 -13.03 -3.47 -1.00
N GLU A 58 -12.68 -2.80 -2.09
CA GLU A 58 -13.54 -2.69 -3.28
C GLU A 58 -13.79 -4.07 -3.91
N PHE A 59 -12.76 -4.91 -4.09
CA PHE A 59 -12.92 -6.27 -4.59
C PHE A 59 -13.73 -7.17 -3.65
N THR A 60 -13.58 -6.98 -2.33
CA THR A 60 -14.36 -7.73 -1.33
C THR A 60 -15.86 -7.42 -1.45
N ILE A 61 -16.23 -6.18 -1.77
CA ILE A 61 -17.63 -5.75 -1.90
C ILE A 61 -18.18 -6.05 -3.30
N GLY A 62 -17.41 -5.74 -4.35
CA GLY A 62 -17.83 -5.86 -5.75
C GLY A 62 -17.75 -7.27 -6.33
N GLY A 63 -17.08 -8.19 -5.63
CA GLY A 63 -16.69 -9.47 -6.18
C GLY A 63 -15.38 -9.36 -6.97
N TRP A 64 -14.66 -10.46 -7.06
CA TRP A 64 -13.45 -10.56 -7.87
C TRP A 64 -13.87 -10.87 -9.30
N ASP A 65 -13.23 -10.25 -10.30
CA ASP A 65 -13.43 -10.64 -11.70
C ASP A 65 -13.10 -12.13 -11.84
N ASP A 66 -14.12 -12.94 -12.09
CA ASP A 66 -13.95 -14.36 -12.32
C ASP A 66 -13.19 -14.58 -13.62
N LEU A 67 -12.29 -15.56 -13.63
CA LEU A 67 -11.68 -16.00 -14.88
C LEU A 67 -12.78 -16.40 -15.85
N SER A 68 -12.84 -15.71 -17.00
CA SER A 68 -13.76 -16.11 -18.07
C SER A 68 -13.55 -17.60 -18.39
N PRO A 69 -14.60 -18.36 -18.76
CA PRO A 69 -14.49 -19.81 -19.00
C PRO A 69 -13.38 -20.21 -19.97
N ARG A 70 -12.96 -19.30 -20.87
CA ARG A 70 -11.86 -19.50 -21.82
C ARG A 70 -10.47 -19.58 -21.19
N ASN A 71 -10.30 -19.11 -19.95
CA ASN A 71 -9.02 -19.11 -19.22
C ASN A 71 -8.96 -20.17 -18.10
N ARG A 72 -9.96 -21.05 -17.96
CA ARG A 72 -9.82 -22.25 -17.11
C ARG A 72 -9.00 -23.29 -17.87
N VAL A 73 -7.69 -23.32 -17.66
CA VAL A 73 -6.86 -24.44 -18.10
C VAL A 73 -7.22 -25.64 -17.22
N SER A 74 -7.72 -26.70 -17.87
CA SER A 74 -8.06 -28.01 -17.30
C SER A 74 -6.83 -28.75 -16.81
#